data_AF-A0A9W2Z3S6-F1
#
_entry.id   AF-A0A9W2Z3S6-F1
#
_cell.length_a   1.000
_cell.length_b   1.000
_cell.length_c   1.000
_cell.angle_alpha   90.00
_cell.angle_beta   90.00
_cell.angle_gamma   90.00
#
_symmetry.space_group_name_H-M   'P 1'
#
loop_
_entity.id
_entity.type
_entity.pdbx_description
1 polymer ?
#
loop_
_entity_poly.entity_id
_entity_poly.type
_entity_poly.pdbx_seq_one_letter_code
_entity_poly.pdbx_strand_id
1 'polypeptide(L)'
;MGDNSSPSRFWMVVAFFFISASLALVGFIIYVKVFEKPISRSIREAEVLNRYPLMFRTPEEQAIFEKQFYAENSAFNLETAEIATDTQLQNCSFSCPSRRRRSLATYHPLVEWINHYKGLHEMKKRDVTTQPGPNIYHGCCISRHYFVSPDFGSTISGTNYSLVQFDSRRQYFPSQICKHAENCRGCGCAQEINFFTAIVVNPNYPNDSYDPYTMVAIKLPGCCKCFNNLPAP
;
A
#
# COMPACT_ATOMS: atom_id res chain seq x y z
N MET A 1 -67.93 -39.00 33.70
CA MET A 1 -66.54 -38.72 33.26
C MET A 1 -66.63 -37.87 32.01
N GLY A 2 -66.58 -36.55 32.17
CA GLY A 2 -66.62 -35.59 31.07
C GLY A 2 -65.75 -34.44 31.50
N ASP A 3 -64.47 -34.49 31.13
CA ASP A 3 -63.54 -33.40 31.38
C ASP A 3 -63.96 -32.21 30.53
N ASN A 4 -64.68 -31.30 31.17
CA ASN A 4 -64.93 -29.96 30.65
C ASN A 4 -63.62 -29.18 30.68
N SER A 5 -62.70 -29.50 29.76
CA SER A 5 -61.57 -28.63 29.46
C SER A 5 -62.13 -27.34 28.89
N SER A 6 -62.29 -26.35 29.77
CA SER A 6 -62.88 -25.06 29.45
C SER A 6 -62.19 -24.45 28.22
N PRO A 7 -62.91 -24.19 27.10
CA PRO A 7 -62.33 -23.62 25.89
C PRO A 7 -61.60 -22.29 26.17
N SER A 8 -61.93 -21.60 27.26
CA SER A 8 -61.22 -20.38 27.69
C SER A 8 -59.74 -20.61 28.00
N ARG A 9 -59.35 -21.78 28.54
CA ARG A 9 -57.95 -22.07 28.86
C ARG A 9 -57.09 -22.26 27.61
N PHE A 10 -57.65 -22.91 26.59
CA PHE A 10 -56.98 -23.09 25.31
C PHE A 10 -56.70 -21.74 24.62
N TRP A 11 -57.70 -20.86 24.55
CA TRP A 11 -57.54 -19.54 23.94
C TRP A 11 -56.57 -18.62 24.70
N MET A 12 -56.51 -18.71 26.02
CA MET A 12 -55.51 -17.96 26.81
C MET A 12 -54.08 -18.39 26.50
N VAL A 13 -53.82 -19.70 26.32
CA VAL A 13 -52.50 -20.21 25.95
C VAL A 13 -52.10 -19.72 24.56
N VAL A 14 -53.00 -19.81 23.58
CA VAL A 14 -52.75 -19.32 22.21
C VAL A 14 -52.46 -17.82 22.19
N ALA A 15 -53.23 -17.01 22.93
CA ALA A 15 -53.01 -15.57 23.03
C ALA A 15 -51.64 -15.24 23.62
N PHE A 16 -51.19 -15.98 24.65
CA PHE A 16 -49.87 -15.79 25.25
C PHE A 16 -48.73 -16.07 24.25
N PHE A 17 -48.82 -17.17 23.49
CA PHE A 17 -47.83 -17.48 22.46
C PHE A 17 -47.79 -16.43 21.35
N PHE A 18 -48.95 -15.90 20.95
CA PHE A 18 -48.99 -14.87 19.92
C PHE A 18 -48.34 -13.56 20.39
N ILE A 19 -48.60 -13.16 21.64
CA ILE A 19 -47.98 -11.97 22.24
C ILE A 19 -46.46 -12.15 22.38
N SER A 20 -46.01 -13.30 22.88
CA SER A 20 -44.57 -13.56 23.06
C SER A 20 -43.82 -13.63 21.73
N ALA A 21 -44.38 -14.29 20.71
CA ALA A 21 -43.82 -14.32 19.37
C ALA A 21 -43.78 -12.92 18.74
N SER A 22 -44.81 -12.11 18.95
CA SER A 22 -44.85 -10.72 18.44
C SER A 22 -43.78 -9.84 19.10
N LEU A 23 -43.59 -9.94 20.42
CA LEU A 23 -42.54 -9.22 21.12
C LEU A 23 -41.14 -9.68 20.70
N ALA A 24 -40.94 -10.98 20.51
CA ALA A 24 -39.68 -11.53 20.01
C ALA A 24 -39.39 -11.04 18.58
N LEU A 25 -40.39 -11.01 17.70
CA LEU A 25 -40.26 -10.50 16.33
C LEU A 25 -39.92 -9.01 16.32
N VAL A 26 -40.59 -8.20 17.14
CA VAL A 26 -40.29 -6.75 17.27
C VAL A 26 -38.88 -6.56 17.80
N GLY A 27 -38.49 -7.29 18.83
CA GLY A 27 -37.13 -7.28 19.38
C GLY A 27 -36.09 -7.68 18.32
N PHE A 28 -36.37 -8.70 17.51
CA PHE A 28 -35.52 -9.12 16.41
C PHE A 28 -35.44 -8.08 15.29
N ILE A 29 -36.56 -7.46 14.89
CA ILE A 29 -36.56 -6.39 13.88
C ILE A 29 -35.78 -5.18 14.38
N ILE A 30 -35.92 -4.81 15.65
CA ILE A 30 -35.12 -3.74 16.26
C ILE A 30 -33.65 -4.15 16.28
N TYR A 31 -33.33 -5.39 16.67
CA TYR A 31 -31.98 -5.91 16.67
C TYR A 31 -31.35 -5.81 15.27
N VAL A 32 -32.03 -6.31 14.25
CA VAL A 32 -31.56 -6.27 12.85
C VAL A 32 -31.49 -4.83 12.33
N LYS A 33 -32.47 -3.96 12.63
CA LYS A 33 -32.47 -2.57 12.11
C LYS A 33 -31.57 -1.60 12.88
N VAL A 34 -31.21 -1.90 14.12
CA VAL A 34 -30.40 -1.03 14.96
C VAL A 34 -28.96 -1.55 15.03
N PHE A 35 -28.79 -2.86 15.19
CA PHE A 35 -27.47 -3.47 15.41
C PHE A 35 -26.93 -4.17 14.15
N GLU A 36 -27.77 -4.79 13.31
CA GLU A 36 -27.36 -5.24 11.97
C GLU A 36 -27.63 -4.21 10.87
N LYS A 37 -28.08 -2.99 11.23
CA LYS A 37 -28.00 -1.85 10.31
C LYS A 37 -26.56 -1.87 9.88
N PRO A 38 -26.28 -2.16 8.61
CA PRO A 38 -24.94 -2.55 8.29
C PRO A 38 -24.12 -1.32 8.64
N ILE A 39 -23.12 -1.54 9.47
CA ILE A 39 -21.97 -0.65 9.61
C ILE A 39 -21.39 -0.34 8.20
N SER A 40 -21.88 -1.00 7.14
CA SER A 40 -21.82 -0.57 5.76
C SER A 40 -22.43 0.82 5.49
N ARG A 41 -21.53 1.69 5.04
CA ARG A 41 -21.67 2.65 3.93
C ARG A 41 -22.06 4.08 4.21
N SER A 42 -22.50 4.48 5.39
CA SER A 42 -22.73 5.93 5.63
C SER A 42 -22.26 6.46 6.97
N ILE A 43 -21.17 5.90 7.52
CA ILE A 43 -20.25 6.83 8.18
C ILE A 43 -19.86 7.81 7.07
N ARG A 44 -20.34 9.05 7.21
CA ARG A 44 -20.46 9.95 6.07
C ARG A 44 -19.04 10.16 5.56
N GLU A 45 -18.80 9.86 4.29
CA GLU A 45 -17.55 10.21 3.61
C GLU A 45 -17.10 11.62 4.02
N ALA A 46 -18.04 12.57 4.10
CA ALA A 46 -17.84 13.91 4.62
C ALA A 46 -17.21 14.00 6.04
N GLU A 47 -17.59 13.15 6.98
CA GLU A 47 -17.01 13.12 8.33
C GLU A 47 -15.54 12.66 8.31
N VAL A 48 -15.24 11.60 7.57
CA VAL A 48 -13.87 11.08 7.42
C VAL A 48 -12.99 12.08 6.67
N LEU A 49 -13.51 12.65 5.59
CA LEU A 49 -12.82 13.67 4.82
C LEU A 49 -12.60 14.95 5.63
N ASN A 50 -13.56 15.35 6.48
CA ASN A 50 -13.38 16.50 7.35
C ASN A 50 -12.34 16.23 8.45
N ARG A 51 -12.26 15.00 8.95
CA ARG A 51 -11.27 14.60 9.96
C ARG A 51 -9.86 14.42 9.37
N TYR A 52 -9.74 13.91 8.14
CA TYR A 52 -8.47 13.60 7.46
C TYR A 52 -8.36 14.23 6.06
N PRO A 53 -8.49 15.56 5.92
CA PRO A 53 -8.68 16.21 4.62
C PRO A 53 -7.51 16.03 3.65
N LEU A 54 -6.29 15.83 4.15
CA LEU A 54 -5.08 15.71 3.31
C LEU A 54 -4.76 14.28 2.86
N MET A 55 -5.42 13.27 3.44
CA MET A 55 -5.12 11.87 3.14
C MET A 55 -5.84 11.37 1.88
N PHE A 56 -6.88 12.07 1.44
CA PHE A 56 -7.76 11.67 0.35
C PHE A 56 -7.72 12.69 -0.77
N ARG A 57 -7.58 12.20 -2.01
CA ARG A 57 -7.62 13.03 -3.22
C ARG A 57 -8.59 12.45 -4.22
N THR A 58 -9.22 13.30 -5.02
CA THR A 58 -9.89 12.84 -6.24
C THR A 58 -8.83 12.39 -7.27
N PRO A 59 -9.20 11.58 -8.28
CA PRO A 59 -8.30 11.24 -9.38
C PRO A 59 -7.72 12.49 -10.10
N GLU A 60 -8.52 13.54 -10.25
CA GLU A 60 -8.10 14.80 -10.89
C GLU A 60 -7.09 15.56 -10.02
N GLU A 61 -7.36 15.68 -8.71
CA GLU A 61 -6.44 16.28 -7.73
C GLU A 61 -5.11 15.51 -7.72
N GLN A 62 -5.15 14.19 -7.77
CA GLN A 62 -3.96 13.34 -7.84
C GLN A 62 -3.18 13.55 -9.14
N ALA A 63 -3.85 13.63 -10.30
CA ALA A 63 -3.17 13.85 -11.57
C ALA A 63 -2.45 15.22 -11.64
N ILE A 64 -3.02 16.26 -11.01
CA ILE A 64 -2.38 17.57 -10.88
C ILE A 64 -1.16 17.46 -9.96
N PHE A 65 -1.31 16.81 -8.81
CA PHE A 65 -0.22 16.59 -7.86
C PHE A 65 0.94 15.83 -8.49
N GLU A 66 0.69 14.78 -9.26
CA GLU A 66 1.71 14.01 -9.97
C GLU A 66 2.51 14.87 -10.94
N LYS A 67 1.82 15.71 -11.74
CA LYS A 67 2.49 16.63 -12.67
C LYS A 67 3.42 17.60 -11.93
N GLN A 68 2.96 18.16 -10.81
CA GLN A 68 3.77 19.05 -9.98
C GLN A 68 4.96 18.32 -9.37
N PHE A 69 4.72 17.13 -8.80
CA PHE A 69 5.75 16.27 -8.22
C PHE A 69 6.85 15.93 -9.23
N TYR A 70 6.48 15.55 -10.46
CA TYR A 70 7.46 15.25 -11.49
C TYR A 70 8.17 16.50 -12.02
N ALA A 71 7.47 17.64 -12.15
CA ALA A 71 8.08 18.89 -12.56
C ALA A 71 9.17 19.34 -11.57
N GLU A 72 8.87 19.33 -10.27
CA GLU A 72 9.81 19.71 -9.21
C GLU A 72 11.00 18.74 -9.11
N ASN A 73 10.75 17.42 -9.14
CA ASN A 73 11.83 16.44 -9.09
C ASN A 73 12.70 16.42 -10.36
N SER A 74 12.13 16.80 -11.52
CA SER A 74 12.91 16.98 -12.75
C SER A 74 13.70 18.29 -12.76
N ALA A 75 13.23 19.33 -12.05
CA ALA A 75 13.95 20.59 -11.90
C ALA A 75 15.19 20.43 -11.00
N PHE A 76 15.16 19.47 -10.07
CA PHE A 76 16.32 18.99 -9.31
C PHE A 76 17.26 18.11 -10.15
N ASN A 77 17.44 18.43 -11.43
CA ASN A 77 18.60 17.97 -12.18
C ASN A 77 19.83 18.51 -11.46
N LEU A 78 20.53 17.60 -10.77
CA LEU A 78 21.84 17.80 -10.16
C LEU A 78 22.64 18.80 -10.99
N GLU A 79 23.02 19.93 -10.39
CA GLU A 79 24.19 20.67 -10.85
C GLU A 79 25.26 19.62 -11.13
N THR A 80 25.59 19.45 -12.40
CA THR A 80 26.67 18.58 -12.83
C THR A 80 27.90 19.05 -12.10
N ALA A 81 28.29 18.34 -11.05
CA ALA A 81 29.55 18.57 -10.38
C ALA A 81 30.63 18.51 -11.46
N GLU A 82 31.33 19.63 -11.66
CA GLU A 82 32.42 19.70 -12.61
C GLU A 82 33.39 18.56 -12.34
N ILE A 83 33.67 17.79 -13.38
CA ILE A 83 34.59 16.66 -13.33
C ILE A 83 35.96 17.20 -12.94
N ALA A 84 36.40 16.94 -11.71
CA ALA A 84 37.82 17.00 -11.40
C ALA A 84 38.51 15.98 -12.31
N THR A 85 39.33 16.47 -13.24
CA THR A 85 39.99 15.75 -14.32
C THR A 85 41.12 14.81 -13.85
N ASP A 86 40.96 14.14 -12.71
CA ASP A 86 41.96 13.19 -12.24
C ASP A 86 41.63 11.77 -12.71
N THR A 87 42.46 11.30 -13.64
CA THR A 87 42.34 10.06 -14.42
C THR A 87 42.68 8.80 -13.62
N GLN A 88 42.20 8.67 -12.39
CA GLN A 88 42.25 7.37 -11.70
C GLN A 88 41.00 6.56 -12.00
N LEU A 89 41.21 5.33 -12.50
CA LEU A 89 40.20 4.28 -12.58
C LEU A 89 39.51 4.10 -11.22
N GLN A 90 38.41 4.82 -11.00
CA GLN A 90 37.56 4.58 -9.85
C GLN A 90 36.68 3.36 -10.17
N ASN A 91 37.10 2.22 -9.64
CA ASN A 91 36.18 1.13 -9.31
C ASN A 91 34.98 1.73 -8.57
N CYS A 92 33.76 1.25 -8.86
CA CYS A 92 32.50 1.72 -8.30
C CYS A 92 32.67 2.39 -6.93
N SER A 93 32.36 3.69 -6.82
CA SER A 93 32.68 4.54 -5.66
C SER A 93 32.00 4.15 -4.33
N PHE A 94 31.33 2.99 -4.27
CA PHE A 94 30.74 2.44 -3.06
C PHE A 94 31.30 1.04 -2.75
N SER A 95 32.38 0.99 -1.96
CA SER A 95 32.76 -0.22 -1.23
C SER A 95 31.95 -0.29 0.08
N CYS A 96 30.86 -1.06 0.10
CA CYS A 96 30.20 -1.37 1.37
C CYS A 96 31.12 -2.25 2.23
N PRO A 97 31.43 -1.88 3.49
CA PRO A 97 32.20 -2.75 4.37
C PRO A 97 31.43 -4.06 4.60
N SER A 98 32.05 -5.18 4.20
CA SER A 98 31.44 -6.52 4.29
C SER A 98 31.19 -6.91 5.75
N ARG A 99 29.95 -6.80 6.23
CA ARG A 99 29.54 -7.46 7.47
C ARG A 99 29.16 -8.91 7.17
N ARG A 100 29.91 -9.85 7.78
CA ARG A 100 29.67 -11.30 7.74
C ARG A 100 28.21 -11.62 8.04
N ARG A 101 27.47 -12.20 7.08
CA ARG A 101 26.06 -12.62 7.22
C ARG A 101 25.96 -14.14 7.35
N ARG A 102 25.13 -14.59 8.31
CA ARG A 102 24.51 -15.91 8.36
C ARG A 102 23.35 -15.94 7.35
N SER A 103 23.24 -17.00 6.56
CA SER A 103 22.34 -17.19 5.41
C SER A 103 20.96 -17.75 5.78
N LEU A 104 19.91 -17.40 5.01
CA LEU A 104 18.82 -18.32 4.63
C LEU A 104 17.99 -17.74 3.46
N ALA A 105 17.71 -18.59 2.46
CA ALA A 105 17.16 -18.29 1.14
C ALA A 105 15.61 -18.42 1.08
N THR A 106 14.96 -17.94 0.00
CA THR A 106 14.11 -18.72 -0.97
C THR A 106 13.33 -17.81 -1.96
N TYR A 107 13.12 -18.35 -3.18
CA TYR A 107 12.57 -17.93 -4.49
C TYR A 107 11.09 -17.44 -4.61
N HIS A 108 10.75 -16.66 -5.66
CA HIS A 108 9.49 -16.79 -6.46
C HIS A 108 9.48 -15.99 -7.82
N PRO A 109 8.70 -16.37 -8.87
CA PRO A 109 8.80 -15.89 -10.25
C PRO A 109 7.73 -14.85 -10.67
N LEU A 110 8.14 -13.78 -11.36
CA LEU A 110 7.30 -12.67 -11.84
C LEU A 110 7.65 -12.24 -13.28
N VAL A 111 8.02 -13.21 -14.13
CA VAL A 111 8.77 -12.95 -15.38
C VAL A 111 7.91 -12.65 -16.62
N GLU A 112 6.58 -12.83 -16.61
CA GLU A 112 5.79 -12.72 -17.85
C GLU A 112 5.29 -11.30 -18.21
N TRP A 113 5.28 -10.33 -17.30
CA TRP A 113 4.76 -8.97 -17.59
C TRP A 113 5.77 -8.00 -18.24
N ILE A 114 7.01 -8.43 -18.48
CA ILE A 114 8.12 -7.53 -18.86
C ILE A 114 8.16 -7.21 -20.36
N ASN A 115 7.48 -7.97 -21.23
CA ASN A 115 7.73 -7.91 -22.67
C ASN A 115 7.00 -6.80 -23.46
N HIS A 116 6.05 -6.06 -22.88
CA HIS A 116 5.29 -5.03 -23.62
C HIS A 116 5.81 -3.59 -23.49
N TYR A 117 6.80 -3.30 -22.63
CA TYR A 117 7.36 -1.95 -22.42
C TYR A 117 8.75 -1.73 -23.04
N LYS A 118 9.10 -2.50 -24.07
CA LYS A 118 10.42 -2.51 -24.73
C LYS A 118 10.75 -1.29 -25.61
N GLY A 119 9.94 -0.23 -25.60
CA GLY A 119 10.03 0.85 -26.61
C GLY A 119 10.56 2.22 -26.19
N LEU A 120 10.93 2.47 -24.91
CA LEU A 120 11.19 3.86 -24.49
C LEU A 120 12.49 4.16 -23.75
N HIS A 121 13.33 3.18 -23.39
CA HIS A 121 14.65 3.47 -22.82
C HIS A 121 15.66 2.35 -23.16
N GLU A 122 16.12 2.29 -24.41
CA GLU A 122 17.37 1.59 -24.74
C GLU A 122 18.55 2.40 -24.17
N MET A 123 18.89 2.16 -22.91
CA MET A 123 20.14 2.69 -22.33
C MET A 123 21.29 1.78 -22.77
N LYS A 124 22.00 2.19 -23.83
CA LYS A 124 23.22 1.54 -24.30
C LYS A 124 24.28 1.54 -23.20
N LYS A 125 24.87 0.36 -22.97
CA LYS A 125 26.11 0.17 -22.21
C LYS A 125 27.21 1.08 -22.79
N ARG A 126 27.83 1.93 -21.98
CA ARG A 126 28.97 2.76 -22.41
C ARG A 126 30.26 1.95 -22.26
N ASP A 127 31.00 1.80 -23.36
CA ASP A 127 32.41 1.40 -23.33
C ASP A 127 33.20 2.56 -22.72
N VAL A 128 33.67 2.38 -21.49
CA VAL A 128 34.57 3.31 -20.81
C VAL A 128 35.98 3.04 -21.32
N THR A 129 36.31 3.54 -22.51
CA THR A 129 37.72 3.56 -22.92
C THR A 129 38.19 4.77 -23.72
N THR A 130 37.36 5.66 -24.30
CA THR A 130 37.95 6.63 -25.25
C THR A 130 37.38 8.05 -25.37
N GLN A 131 36.32 8.50 -24.67
CA GLN A 131 35.92 9.92 -24.80
C GLN A 131 35.44 10.59 -23.51
N PRO A 132 35.92 11.82 -23.21
CA PRO A 132 35.47 12.64 -22.10
C PRO A 132 34.14 13.29 -22.49
N GLY A 133 33.04 12.58 -22.24
CA GLY A 133 31.68 13.13 -22.31
C GLY A 133 31.14 13.37 -20.90
N PRO A 134 30.14 14.26 -20.74
CA PRO A 134 29.60 14.61 -19.43
C PRO A 134 29.10 13.37 -18.71
N ASN A 135 29.46 13.30 -17.43
CA ASN A 135 29.23 12.20 -16.51
C ASN A 135 27.81 11.65 -16.61
N ILE A 136 27.70 10.33 -16.81
CA ILE A 136 26.44 9.63 -16.59
C ILE A 136 26.58 8.86 -15.28
N TYR A 137 25.92 9.36 -14.24
CA TYR A 137 25.78 8.64 -12.97
C TYR A 137 24.88 7.44 -13.19
N HIS A 138 25.46 6.28 -13.49
CA HIS A 138 24.73 5.03 -13.58
C HIS A 138 24.91 4.25 -12.27
N GLY A 139 24.06 4.52 -11.28
CA GLY A 139 23.76 3.49 -10.30
C GLY A 139 23.22 2.27 -11.04
N CYS A 140 23.70 1.06 -10.72
CA CYS A 140 23.14 -0.16 -11.32
C CYS A 140 21.63 -0.31 -11.04
N CYS A 141 21.10 0.40 -10.05
CA CYS A 141 19.70 0.31 -9.67
C CYS A 141 18.97 1.62 -9.96
N ILE A 142 17.90 1.51 -10.72
CA ILE A 142 17.07 2.62 -11.20
C ILE A 142 15.72 2.50 -10.50
N SER A 143 15.32 3.58 -9.82
CA SER A 143 14.00 3.67 -9.20
C SER A 143 13.11 4.56 -10.03
N ARG A 144 11.91 4.07 -10.39
CA ARG A 144 10.90 4.89 -11.07
C ARG A 144 9.77 5.19 -10.10
N HIS A 145 9.56 6.46 -9.78
CA HIS A 145 8.44 6.90 -8.95
C HIS A 145 7.11 6.76 -9.68
N TYR A 146 6.08 6.38 -8.92
CA TYR A 146 4.67 6.36 -9.32
C TYR A 146 3.80 6.44 -8.06
N PHE A 147 2.49 6.64 -8.21
CA PHE A 147 1.56 6.63 -7.09
C PHE A 147 0.63 5.44 -7.17
N VAL A 148 0.31 4.87 -6.01
CA VAL A 148 -0.59 3.72 -5.86
C VAL A 148 -1.71 4.06 -4.90
N SER A 149 -2.85 3.42 -5.13
CA SER A 149 -4.03 3.52 -4.26
C SER A 149 -4.54 2.09 -3.97
N PRO A 150 -3.83 1.33 -3.12
CA PRO A 150 -4.23 -0.04 -2.84
C PRO A 150 -5.46 -0.09 -1.92
N ASP A 151 -6.27 -1.14 -2.04
CA ASP A 151 -7.40 -1.37 -1.12
C ASP A 151 -6.95 -2.01 0.20
N PHE A 152 -5.75 -2.61 0.22
CA PHE A 152 -5.17 -3.29 1.38
C PHE A 152 -3.71 -2.89 1.60
N GLY A 153 -3.27 -2.91 2.86
CA GLY A 153 -1.89 -2.60 3.23
C GLY A 153 -1.43 -3.41 4.44
N SER A 154 -0.18 -3.87 4.39
CA SER A 154 0.42 -4.67 5.47
C SER A 154 1.24 -3.78 6.41
N THR A 155 1.14 -3.94 7.73
CA THR A 155 1.96 -3.21 8.71
C THR A 155 3.36 -3.81 8.91
N ILE A 156 4.18 -3.22 9.79
CA ILE A 156 5.48 -3.78 10.21
C ILE A 156 5.40 -5.24 10.69
N SER A 157 4.34 -5.60 11.43
CA SER A 157 4.10 -6.96 11.91
C SER A 157 3.59 -7.92 10.83
N GLY A 158 3.28 -7.42 9.61
CA GLY A 158 2.70 -8.23 8.53
C GLY A 158 1.18 -8.36 8.63
N THR A 159 0.53 -7.66 9.57
CA THR A 159 -0.93 -7.62 9.67
C THR A 159 -1.50 -6.83 8.49
N ASN A 160 -2.43 -7.43 7.75
CA ASN A 160 -3.10 -6.77 6.64
C ASN A 160 -4.34 -6.02 7.12
N TYR A 161 -4.48 -4.77 6.69
CA TYR A 161 -5.64 -3.92 6.95
C TYR A 161 -6.32 -3.53 5.64
N SER A 162 -7.65 -3.37 5.69
CA SER A 162 -8.41 -2.75 4.62
C SER A 162 -8.27 -1.23 4.73
N LEU A 163 -7.77 -0.59 3.68
CA LEU A 163 -7.70 0.86 3.61
C LEU A 163 -9.10 1.42 3.37
N VAL A 164 -9.35 2.60 3.93
CA VAL A 164 -10.56 3.36 3.62
C VAL A 164 -10.41 3.95 2.23
N GLN A 165 -11.33 3.62 1.33
CA GLN A 165 -11.41 4.14 -0.03
C GLN A 165 -12.85 4.58 -0.30
N PHE A 166 -13.03 5.75 -0.91
CA PHE A 166 -14.34 6.23 -1.35
C PHE A 166 -14.37 6.23 -2.88
N ASP A 167 -15.58 6.15 -3.46
CA ASP A 167 -15.74 6.11 -4.92
C ASP A 167 -15.17 7.37 -5.58
N SER A 168 -15.36 8.54 -4.95
CA SER A 168 -14.92 9.84 -5.46
C SER A 168 -13.50 10.22 -5.04
N ARG A 169 -13.01 9.68 -3.93
CA ARG A 169 -11.76 10.08 -3.28
C ARG A 169 -11.01 8.90 -2.70
N ARG A 170 -9.72 8.82 -3.01
CA ARG A 170 -8.86 7.69 -2.67
C ARG A 170 -7.60 8.14 -1.94
N GLN A 171 -7.00 7.24 -1.17
CA GLN A 171 -5.69 7.46 -0.56
C GLN A 171 -4.60 7.07 -1.56
N TYR A 172 -3.77 8.03 -1.95
CA TYR A 172 -2.67 7.83 -2.90
C TYR A 172 -1.33 7.94 -2.20
N PHE A 173 -0.50 6.93 -2.40
CA PHE A 173 0.81 6.82 -1.77
C PHE A 173 1.92 6.81 -2.82
N PRO A 174 3.03 7.51 -2.58
CA PRO A 174 4.18 7.41 -3.46
C PRO A 174 4.81 6.03 -3.29
N SER A 175 5.08 5.39 -4.42
CA SER A 175 5.82 4.13 -4.49
C SER A 175 6.86 4.21 -5.60
N GLN A 176 7.76 3.25 -5.66
CA GLN A 176 8.77 3.19 -6.71
C GLN A 176 8.85 1.77 -7.27
N ILE A 177 9.18 1.64 -8.55
CA ILE A 177 9.50 0.36 -9.17
C ILE A 177 11.02 0.25 -9.21
N CYS A 178 11.53 -0.89 -8.77
CA CYS A 178 12.96 -1.14 -8.80
C CYS A 178 13.40 -1.88 -10.06
N LYS A 179 14.37 -1.34 -10.79
CA LYS A 179 14.97 -1.95 -11.98
C LYS A 179 16.48 -2.01 -11.88
N HIS A 180 17.05 -3.11 -12.36
CA HIS A 180 18.49 -3.21 -12.57
C HIS A 180 18.82 -2.73 -13.98
N ALA A 181 19.83 -1.87 -14.10
CA ALA A 181 20.32 -1.36 -15.37
C ALA A 181 20.87 -2.52 -16.21
N GLU A 182 20.52 -2.53 -17.49
CA GLU A 182 20.99 -3.56 -18.42
C GLU A 182 22.52 -3.52 -18.49
N ASN A 183 23.13 -4.71 -18.51
CA ASN A 183 24.58 -4.89 -18.55
C ASN A 183 25.39 -4.36 -17.35
N CYS A 184 24.74 -3.89 -16.28
CA CYS A 184 25.46 -3.61 -15.03
C CYS A 184 25.86 -4.94 -14.38
N ARG A 185 27.13 -5.04 -13.97
CA ARG A 185 27.68 -6.21 -13.29
C ARG A 185 28.35 -5.74 -11.99
N GLY A 186 28.28 -6.55 -10.94
CA GLY A 186 28.97 -6.29 -9.66
C GLY A 186 28.07 -5.93 -8.48
N CYS A 187 26.78 -5.64 -8.69
CA CYS A 187 25.83 -5.50 -7.59
C CYS A 187 24.45 -6.06 -7.94
N GLY A 188 23.66 -6.35 -6.91
CA GLY A 188 22.25 -6.67 -7.00
C GLY A 188 21.41 -5.45 -6.63
N CYS A 189 20.18 -5.41 -7.13
CA CYS A 189 19.23 -4.37 -6.76
C CYS A 189 18.17 -4.93 -5.82
N ALA A 190 18.04 -4.31 -4.66
CA ALA A 190 16.97 -4.59 -3.71
C ALA A 190 16.09 -3.36 -3.56
N GLN A 191 14.81 -3.60 -3.33
CA GLN A 191 13.87 -2.55 -3.06
C GLN A 191 13.79 -2.29 -1.55
N GLU A 192 13.96 -1.03 -1.16
CA GLU A 192 13.69 -0.57 0.20
C GLU A 192 12.17 -0.65 0.49
N ILE A 193 11.82 -0.83 1.76
CA ILE A 193 10.43 -0.77 2.21
C ILE A 193 10.25 0.56 2.94
N ASN A 194 9.30 1.36 2.46
CA ASN A 194 8.88 2.59 3.13
C ASN A 194 7.60 2.35 3.92
N PHE A 195 7.41 3.15 4.96
CA PHE A 195 6.21 3.12 5.78
C PHE A 195 5.44 4.42 5.60
N PHE A 196 4.13 4.29 5.34
CA PHE A 196 3.24 5.42 5.14
C PHE A 196 2.05 5.32 6.08
N THR A 197 1.65 6.43 6.67
CA THR A 197 0.42 6.49 7.46
C THR A 197 -0.79 6.39 6.54
N ALA A 198 -1.69 5.45 6.82
CA ALA A 198 -2.94 5.26 6.09
C ALA A 198 -4.12 5.20 7.06
N ILE A 199 -5.28 5.67 6.60
CA ILE A 199 -6.56 5.48 7.29
C ILE A 199 -7.09 4.10 6.91
N VAL A 200 -7.34 3.26 7.90
CA VAL A 200 -7.83 1.89 7.71
C VAL A 200 -9.10 1.64 8.49
N VAL A 201 -9.86 0.63 8.08
CA VAL A 201 -11.00 0.12 8.86
C VAL A 201 -10.46 -0.50 10.15
N ASN A 202 -11.00 -0.07 11.29
CA ASN A 202 -10.61 -0.58 12.59
C ASN A 202 -11.20 -1.99 12.80
N PRO A 203 -10.38 -3.06 12.88
CA PRO A 203 -10.88 -4.43 13.03
C PRO A 203 -11.54 -4.68 14.39
N ASN A 204 -11.25 -3.83 15.38
CA ASN A 204 -11.79 -3.95 16.73
C ASN A 204 -13.14 -3.22 16.88
N TYR A 205 -13.62 -2.53 15.84
CA TYR A 205 -14.91 -1.86 15.86
C TYR A 205 -16.06 -2.84 15.52
N PRO A 206 -17.20 -2.78 16.22
CA PRO A 206 -17.52 -1.90 17.34
C PRO A 206 -17.18 -2.48 18.73
N ASN A 207 -16.56 -3.67 18.79
CA ASN A 207 -16.44 -4.45 20.03
C ASN A 207 -15.54 -3.79 21.08
N ASP A 208 -14.31 -3.40 20.72
CA ASP A 208 -13.32 -2.83 21.65
C ASP A 208 -12.99 -1.37 21.36
N SER A 209 -13.65 -0.76 20.36
CA SER A 209 -13.44 0.64 19.98
C SER A 209 -14.71 1.29 19.46
N TYR A 210 -14.90 2.56 19.81
CA TYR A 210 -15.98 3.40 19.30
C TYR A 210 -15.66 4.02 17.93
N ASP A 211 -14.39 4.01 17.50
CA ASP A 211 -13.98 4.61 16.23
C ASP A 211 -13.91 3.54 15.13
N PRO A 212 -14.72 3.64 14.06
CA PRO A 212 -14.69 2.70 12.95
C PRO A 212 -13.40 2.79 12.13
N TYR A 213 -12.59 3.83 12.32
CA TYR A 213 -11.34 4.03 11.61
C TYR A 213 -10.17 4.20 12.57
N THR A 214 -8.99 3.84 12.08
CA THR A 214 -7.74 4.09 12.80
C THR A 214 -6.62 4.37 11.82
N MET A 215 -5.54 4.96 12.32
CA MET A 215 -4.35 5.24 11.54
C MET A 215 -3.32 4.15 11.79
N VAL A 216 -2.80 3.56 10.72
CA VAL A 216 -1.72 2.57 10.80
C VAL A 216 -0.64 2.90 9.78
N ALA A 217 0.60 2.51 10.09
CA ALA A 217 1.71 2.58 9.15
C ALA A 217 1.71 1.34 8.25
N ILE A 218 1.45 1.52 6.96
CA ILE A 218 1.50 0.46 5.95
C ILE A 218 2.84 0.43 5.22
N LYS A 219 3.29 -0.77 4.86
CA LYS A 219 4.48 -1.02 4.05
C LYS A 219 4.16 -0.79 2.59
N LEU A 220 4.97 0.01 1.92
CA LEU A 220 4.94 0.14 0.46
C LEU A 220 6.36 0.09 -0.12
N PRO A 221 6.49 -0.34 -1.39
CA PRO A 221 7.78 -0.38 -2.06
C PRO A 221 8.38 1.04 -2.19
N GLY A 222 9.59 1.19 -1.67
CA GLY A 222 10.41 2.40 -1.70
C GLY A 222 11.49 2.34 -2.78
N CYS A 223 12.56 3.12 -2.60
CA CYS A 223 13.61 3.24 -3.61
C CYS A 223 14.48 1.99 -3.77
N CYS A 224 15.07 1.81 -4.95
CA CYS A 224 16.11 0.82 -5.14
C CYS A 224 17.37 1.19 -4.37
N LYS A 225 17.99 0.17 -3.78
CA LYS A 225 19.36 0.20 -3.29
C LYS A 225 20.20 -0.85 -4.02
N CYS A 226 21.42 -0.46 -4.41
CA CYS A 226 22.43 -1.40 -4.88
C CYS A 226 23.08 -2.06 -3.65
N PHE A 227 23.18 -3.39 -3.68
CA PHE A 227 23.88 -4.15 -2.66
C PHE A 227 24.94 -5.01 -3.33
N ASN A 228 26.13 -5.09 -2.74
CA ASN A 228 27.22 -5.88 -3.31
C ASN A 228 26.81 -7.36 -3.33
N ASN A 229 26.71 -7.93 -4.53
CA ASN A 229 26.59 -9.37 -4.74
C ASN A 229 27.96 -9.99 -4.49
N LEU A 230 28.45 -9.93 -3.24
CA LEU A 230 29.57 -10.79 -2.88
C LEU A 230 29.05 -12.22 -2.98
N PRO A 231 29.73 -13.12 -3.71
CA PRO A 231 29.36 -14.53 -3.73
C PRO A 231 29.19 -14.99 -2.28
N ALA A 232 28.09 -15.68 -1.99
CA ALA A 232 27.96 -16.38 -0.73
C ALA A 232 29.21 -17.30 -0.61
N PRO A 233 29.95 -17.23 0.50
CA PRO A 233 31.11 -18.10 0.69
C PRO A 233 30.71 -19.58 0.64
#